data_AF-A0A4W4F5F8-F1
#
_entry.id   AF-A0A4W4F5F8-F1
#
_cell.length_a   1.000
_cell.length_b   1.000
_cell.length_c   1.000
_cell.angle_alpha   90.00
_cell.angle_beta   90.00
_cell.angle_gamma   90.00
#
_symmetry.space_group_name_H-M   'P 1'
#
loop_
_entity.id
_entity.type
_entity.pdbx_description
1 polymer ?
#
loop_
_entity_poly.entity_id
_entity_poly.type
_entity_poly.pdbx_seq_one_letter_code
_entity_poly.pdbx_strand_id
1 'polypeptide(L)'
;MSGRLGDLSPKQAEALSQFREKVQDVLPQFPSQSDHFLLRWLRGENWLGKHVESITMIYDCEGLGLKHLWKPAIETYGEVLTMFEDNYPEGLKRLFVIKAPKLFPVAYNLVKHFLSEDTRHKIMVLGSNWQEVLRNHIDPEHLPAVYGGELTDPDGDPCCRTRINQGGQVPKRYYARDFIKVQYDQCVSVGRGSSHQLEYEILVPGCVLGWQFTSEGGDVGFGIFIKKNRGEWMKAGQMLEVLPSQRYNAHLVPEDGSLTCTEAGVYVLRFDNTYSIFQSKRVSFSVEVLLPSRDSQSHPETSRTSNHKAPISQ
;
A
#
# COMPACT_ATOMS: atom_id res chain seq x y z
N MET A 1 5.48 -34.52 10.80
CA MET A 1 4.07 -34.13 10.51
C MET A 1 3.98 -32.62 10.58
N SER A 2 3.42 -31.97 9.55
CA SER A 2 3.59 -30.52 9.34
C SER A 2 2.73 -29.64 10.25
N GLY A 3 1.74 -30.23 10.93
CA GLY A 3 0.86 -29.52 11.86
C GLY A 3 -0.10 -28.53 11.19
N ARG A 4 -0.25 -28.60 9.87
CA ARG A 4 -1.16 -27.77 9.05
C ARG A 4 -2.59 -28.30 9.15
N LEU A 5 -3.58 -27.43 8.85
CA LEU A 5 -4.95 -27.90 8.64
C LEU A 5 -4.96 -28.98 7.56
N GLY A 6 -5.52 -30.14 7.88
CA GLY A 6 -5.52 -31.32 7.00
C GLY A 6 -4.31 -32.26 7.14
N ASP A 7 -3.28 -31.89 7.90
CA ASP A 7 -2.09 -32.73 8.21
C ASP A 7 -1.71 -32.60 9.70
N LEU A 8 -2.70 -32.81 10.57
CA LEU A 8 -2.56 -32.80 12.02
C LEU A 8 -2.29 -34.22 12.54
N SER A 9 -1.34 -34.34 13.47
CA SER A 9 -1.21 -35.54 14.29
C SER A 9 -2.42 -35.69 15.24
N PRO A 10 -2.71 -36.90 15.74
CA PRO A 10 -3.81 -37.11 16.70
C PRO A 10 -3.74 -36.17 17.92
N LYS A 11 -2.53 -35.96 18.44
CA LYS A 11 -2.26 -35.05 19.57
C LYS A 11 -2.51 -33.57 19.21
N GLN A 12 -2.21 -33.16 17.97
CA GLN A 12 -2.46 -31.80 17.49
C GLN A 12 -3.95 -31.54 17.25
N ALA A 13 -4.67 -32.54 16.73
CA ALA A 13 -6.12 -32.47 16.55
C ALA A 13 -6.86 -32.37 17.90
N GLU A 14 -6.43 -33.15 18.89
CA GLU A 14 -6.97 -33.10 20.26
C GLU A 14 -6.73 -31.74 20.94
N ALA A 15 -5.51 -31.21 20.84
CA ALA A 15 -5.19 -29.87 21.36
C ALA A 15 -6.01 -28.76 20.69
N LEU A 16 -6.22 -28.85 19.37
CA LEU A 16 -7.08 -27.91 18.63
C LEU A 16 -8.53 -27.98 19.11
N SER A 17 -9.05 -29.20 19.33
CA SER A 17 -10.41 -29.41 19.83
C SER A 17 -10.60 -28.81 21.23
N GLN A 18 -9.67 -29.06 22.16
CA GLN A 18 -9.73 -28.53 23.52
C GLN A 18 -9.62 -27.00 23.56
N PHE A 19 -8.78 -26.42 22.70
CA PHE A 19 -8.66 -24.97 22.60
C PHE A 19 -9.95 -24.34 22.08
N ARG A 20 -10.54 -24.91 21.02
CA ARG A 20 -11.81 -24.46 20.45
C ARG A 20 -12.94 -24.45 21.47
N GLU A 21 -12.99 -25.46 22.34
CA GLU A 21 -13.96 -25.54 23.44
C GLU A 21 -13.72 -24.43 24.48
N LYS A 22 -12.47 -24.15 24.83
CA LYS A 22 -12.12 -23.10 25.81
C LYS A 22 -12.39 -21.68 25.33
N VAL A 23 -12.33 -21.43 24.03
CA VAL A 23 -12.60 -20.11 23.45
C VAL A 23 -14.00 -20.00 22.83
N GLN A 24 -14.88 -20.97 23.10
CA GLN A 24 -16.20 -21.07 22.47
C GLN A 24 -17.11 -19.86 22.76
N ASP A 25 -16.93 -19.22 23.90
CA ASP A 25 -17.65 -18.02 24.35
C ASP A 25 -17.26 -16.75 23.58
N VAL A 26 -16.02 -16.68 23.09
CA VAL A 26 -15.49 -15.53 22.32
C VAL A 26 -15.41 -15.79 20.81
N LEU A 27 -15.41 -17.05 20.37
CA LEU A 27 -15.35 -17.44 18.95
C LEU A 27 -16.41 -16.80 18.03
N PRO A 28 -17.67 -16.59 18.43
CA PRO A 28 -18.68 -15.93 17.61
C PRO A 28 -18.41 -14.43 17.36
N GLN A 29 -17.52 -13.82 18.16
CA GLN A 29 -17.20 -12.40 18.12
C GLN A 29 -16.04 -12.10 17.16
N PHE A 30 -15.32 -13.14 16.70
CA PHE A 30 -14.21 -12.97 15.77
C PHE A 30 -14.67 -13.01 14.31
N PRO A 31 -14.26 -12.05 13.47
CA PRO A 31 -14.69 -11.95 12.07
C PRO A 31 -14.10 -13.06 11.15
N SER A 32 -13.13 -13.86 11.62
CA SER A 32 -12.55 -14.96 10.84
C SER A 32 -12.40 -16.25 11.68
N GLN A 33 -13.42 -17.10 11.61
CA GLN A 33 -13.42 -18.44 12.23
C GLN A 33 -12.61 -19.44 11.39
N SER A 34 -11.30 -19.21 11.21
CA SER A 34 -10.44 -20.22 10.60
C SER A 34 -9.53 -20.86 11.64
N ASP A 35 -9.57 -22.18 11.71
CA ASP A 35 -8.67 -23.02 12.53
C ASP A 35 -7.19 -22.69 12.28
N HIS A 36 -6.86 -21.99 11.18
CA HIS A 36 -5.51 -21.49 10.89
C HIS A 36 -5.02 -20.53 12.00
N PHE A 37 -5.86 -19.62 12.49
CA PHE A 37 -5.46 -18.68 13.54
C PHE A 37 -5.37 -19.39 14.90
N LEU A 38 -6.29 -20.31 15.18
CA LEU A 38 -6.29 -21.13 16.40
C LEU A 38 -5.05 -22.05 16.48
N LEU A 39 -4.69 -22.70 15.36
CA LEU A 39 -3.47 -23.51 15.26
C LEU A 39 -2.19 -22.69 15.39
N ARG A 40 -2.20 -21.39 15.02
CA ARG A 40 -1.04 -20.52 15.18
C ARG A 40 -0.78 -20.21 16.67
N TRP A 41 -1.84 -19.94 17.42
CA TRP A 41 -1.79 -19.75 18.88
C TRP A 41 -1.30 -21.01 19.60
N LEU A 42 -1.87 -22.17 19.27
CA LEU A 42 -1.50 -23.44 19.90
C LEU A 42 -0.07 -23.91 19.62
N ARG A 43 0.51 -23.52 18.47
CA ARG A 43 1.91 -23.82 18.12
C ARG A 43 2.91 -23.03 18.97
N GLY A 44 2.55 -21.82 19.40
CA GLY A 44 3.38 -20.98 20.27
C GLY A 44 3.55 -21.58 21.67
N GLU A 45 2.43 -21.88 22.33
CA GLU A 45 2.45 -22.32 23.73
C GLU A 45 2.96 -23.76 23.93
N ASN A 46 2.63 -24.72 23.05
CA ASN A 46 2.88 -26.14 23.32
C ASN A 46 4.22 -26.70 22.81
N TRP A 47 4.93 -26.02 21.88
CA TRP A 47 6.18 -26.58 21.30
C TRP A 47 7.46 -25.92 21.81
N LEU A 48 7.38 -24.68 22.31
CA LEU A 48 8.56 -23.92 22.76
C LEU A 48 8.66 -23.80 24.29
N GLY A 49 7.62 -24.21 25.03
CA GLY A 49 7.55 -24.06 26.49
C GLY A 49 7.58 -22.59 26.95
N LYS A 50 7.23 -21.66 26.06
CA LYS A 50 7.24 -20.21 26.29
C LYS A 50 6.03 -19.58 25.59
N HIS A 51 5.53 -18.49 26.16
CA HIS A 51 4.41 -17.74 25.59
C HIS A 51 4.86 -17.00 24.33
N VAL A 52 4.13 -17.17 23.23
CA VAL A 52 4.37 -16.49 21.95
C VAL A 52 3.09 -15.74 21.57
N GLU A 53 3.11 -14.43 21.74
CA GLU A 53 1.93 -13.57 21.59
C GLU A 53 1.98 -12.64 20.36
N SER A 54 3.15 -12.52 19.71
CA SER A 54 3.40 -11.49 18.70
C SER A 54 3.95 -12.03 17.38
N ILE A 55 3.74 -11.27 16.31
CA ILE A 55 4.08 -11.65 14.93
C ILE A 55 5.21 -10.78 14.36
N THR A 56 6.05 -11.38 13.52
CA THR A 56 6.98 -10.63 12.65
C THR A 56 6.43 -10.62 11.23
N MET A 57 6.41 -9.46 10.60
CA MET A 57 5.94 -9.26 9.22
C MET A 57 7.10 -8.85 8.32
N ILE A 58 7.17 -9.44 7.13
CA ILE A 58 8.02 -8.96 6.03
C ILE A 58 7.08 -8.35 5.01
N TYR A 59 7.26 -7.06 4.73
CA TYR A 59 6.44 -6.29 3.81
C TYR A 59 7.27 -5.95 2.57
N ASP A 60 7.10 -6.74 1.53
CA ASP A 60 7.79 -6.56 0.26
C ASP A 60 7.14 -5.43 -0.55
N CYS A 61 7.86 -4.33 -0.72
CA CYS A 61 7.41 -3.17 -1.50
C CYS A 61 7.98 -3.13 -2.92
N GLU A 62 8.62 -4.21 -3.40
CA GLU A 62 9.06 -4.27 -4.78
C GLU A 62 7.87 -4.10 -5.74
N GLY A 63 8.01 -3.20 -6.71
CA GLY A 63 6.93 -2.87 -7.65
C GLY A 63 5.83 -1.96 -7.09
N LEU A 64 5.95 -1.48 -5.84
CA LEU A 64 5.09 -0.41 -5.34
C LEU A 64 5.15 0.78 -6.30
N GLY A 65 3.98 1.28 -6.67
CA GLY A 65 3.79 2.18 -7.79
C GLY A 65 2.44 2.88 -7.70
N LEU A 66 2.23 3.85 -8.58
CA LEU A 66 1.08 4.76 -8.57
C LEU A 66 -0.29 4.06 -8.55
N LYS A 67 -0.43 2.90 -9.21
CA LYS A 67 -1.64 2.07 -9.17
C LYS A 67 -2.10 1.65 -7.77
N HIS A 68 -1.19 1.59 -6.80
CA HIS A 68 -1.49 1.22 -5.42
C HIS A 68 -1.97 2.41 -4.58
N LEU A 69 -1.85 3.63 -5.10
CA LEU A 69 -2.35 4.85 -4.45
C LEU A 69 -3.79 5.18 -4.87
N TRP A 70 -4.45 4.26 -5.59
CA TRP A 70 -5.84 4.41 -5.98
C TRP A 70 -6.71 4.51 -4.72
N LYS A 71 -7.48 5.59 -4.60
CA LYS A 71 -8.20 5.97 -3.38
C LYS A 71 -9.06 4.85 -2.80
N PRO A 72 -9.92 4.15 -3.57
CA PRO A 72 -10.68 3.02 -3.03
C PRO A 72 -9.82 1.88 -2.45
N ALA A 73 -8.64 1.61 -3.04
CA ALA A 73 -7.73 0.61 -2.50
C ALA A 73 -7.06 1.09 -1.19
N ILE A 74 -6.69 2.37 -1.11
CA ILE A 74 -6.13 2.98 0.10
C ILE A 74 -7.16 3.00 1.23
N GLU A 75 -8.41 3.39 0.94
CA GLU A 75 -9.52 3.39 1.92
C GLU A 75 -9.78 1.98 2.44
N THR A 76 -9.89 0.99 1.53
CA THR A 76 -10.07 -0.43 1.92
C THR A 76 -8.91 -0.92 2.78
N TYR A 77 -7.66 -0.58 2.43
CA TYR A 77 -6.50 -0.98 3.19
C TYR A 77 -6.46 -0.29 4.57
N GLY A 78 -6.88 0.98 4.64
CA GLY A 78 -7.02 1.73 5.89
C GLY A 78 -8.03 1.12 6.85
N GLU A 79 -9.18 0.65 6.34
CA GLU A 79 -10.17 -0.08 7.14
C GLU A 79 -9.59 -1.38 7.72
N VAL A 80 -8.83 -2.12 6.92
CA VAL A 80 -8.14 -3.34 7.37
C VAL A 80 -7.13 -3.01 8.47
N LEU A 81 -6.32 -1.97 8.30
CA LEU A 81 -5.34 -1.54 9.32
C LEU A 81 -6.02 -1.11 10.62
N THR A 82 -7.09 -0.32 10.52
CA THR A 82 -7.88 0.13 11.67
C THR A 82 -8.44 -1.07 12.44
N MET A 83 -9.00 -2.04 11.72
CA MET A 83 -9.49 -3.29 12.31
C MET A 83 -8.36 -4.03 13.05
N PHE A 84 -7.16 -4.09 12.49
CA PHE A 84 -6.03 -4.73 13.15
C PHE A 84 -5.62 -4.01 14.45
N GLU A 85 -5.52 -2.68 14.43
CA GLU A 85 -5.13 -1.87 15.58
C GLU A 85 -6.17 -1.93 16.71
N ASP A 86 -7.46 -1.86 16.37
CA ASP A 86 -8.55 -1.86 17.35
C ASP A 86 -8.75 -3.22 18.03
N ASN A 87 -8.46 -4.32 17.32
CA ASN A 87 -8.81 -5.69 17.78
C ASN A 87 -7.61 -6.56 18.15
N TYR A 88 -6.40 -6.21 17.71
CA TYR A 88 -5.18 -6.99 17.98
C TYR A 88 -4.04 -6.09 18.48
N PRO A 89 -4.27 -5.32 19.58
CA PRO A 89 -3.23 -4.49 20.16
C PRO A 89 -2.04 -5.34 20.59
N GLU A 90 -0.82 -4.81 20.49
CA GLU A 90 0.45 -5.49 20.80
C GLU A 90 0.73 -6.79 20.02
N GLY A 91 -0.13 -7.17 19.06
CA GLY A 91 0.05 -8.38 18.26
C GLY A 91 1.25 -8.31 17.31
N LEU A 92 1.72 -7.11 16.97
CA LEU A 92 2.91 -6.91 16.15
C LEU A 92 4.16 -6.87 17.03
N LYS A 93 5.16 -7.71 16.70
CA LYS A 93 6.52 -7.63 17.23
C LYS A 93 7.36 -6.63 16.44
N ARG A 94 7.33 -6.77 15.11
CA ARG A 94 8.13 -6.00 14.15
C ARG A 94 7.63 -6.17 12.72
N LEU A 95 7.76 -5.13 11.92
CA LEU A 95 7.49 -5.14 10.47
C LEU A 95 8.72 -4.68 9.70
N PHE A 96 9.29 -5.55 8.86
CA PHE A 96 10.40 -5.22 7.97
C PHE A 96 9.87 -4.81 6.60
N VAL A 97 10.02 -3.54 6.23
CA VAL A 97 9.76 -3.10 4.86
C VAL A 97 11.01 -3.32 4.03
N ILE A 98 10.91 -4.11 2.97
CA ILE A 98 12.04 -4.42 2.07
C ILE A 98 11.78 -3.88 0.67
N LYS A 99 12.86 -3.58 -0.06
CA LYS A 99 12.82 -3.13 -1.47
C LYS A 99 11.87 -1.94 -1.70
N ALA A 100 11.79 -1.03 -0.73
CA ALA A 100 10.95 0.16 -0.79
C ALA A 100 11.43 1.12 -1.89
N PRO A 101 10.59 1.47 -2.89
CA PRO A 101 10.96 2.43 -3.93
C PRO A 101 10.82 3.87 -3.42
N LYS A 102 11.26 4.85 -4.23
CA LYS A 102 11.15 6.29 -3.93
C LYS A 102 9.71 6.76 -3.66
N LEU A 103 8.70 6.01 -4.11
CA LEU A 103 7.29 6.29 -3.87
C LEU A 103 6.82 5.90 -2.46
N PHE A 104 7.56 5.03 -1.75
CA PHE A 104 7.17 4.51 -0.44
C PHE A 104 6.82 5.61 0.58
N PRO A 105 7.58 6.71 0.72
CA PRO A 105 7.21 7.80 1.64
C PRO A 105 5.81 8.35 1.41
N VAL A 106 5.36 8.47 0.16
CA VAL A 106 4.02 8.95 -0.18
C VAL A 106 2.98 7.91 0.21
N ALA A 107 3.19 6.65 -0.16
CA ALA A 107 2.29 5.55 0.21
C ALA A 107 2.15 5.40 1.73
N TYR A 108 3.27 5.48 2.46
CA TYR A 108 3.27 5.41 3.91
C TYR A 108 2.52 6.60 4.53
N ASN A 109 2.64 7.80 3.96
CA ASN A 109 1.91 8.97 4.46
C ASN A 109 0.39 8.82 4.38
N LEU A 110 -0.11 8.11 3.36
CA LEU A 110 -1.54 7.83 3.19
C LEU A 110 -2.08 6.88 4.25
N VAL A 111 -1.27 5.93 4.72
CA VAL A 111 -1.75 4.87 5.62
C VAL A 111 -1.32 5.06 7.07
N LYS A 112 -0.30 5.89 7.34
CA LYS A 112 0.29 5.99 8.68
C LYS A 112 -0.71 6.44 9.73
N HIS A 113 -1.70 7.26 9.37
CA HIS A 113 -2.70 7.77 10.32
C HIS A 113 -3.64 6.68 10.84
N PHE A 114 -3.73 5.53 10.16
CA PHE A 114 -4.45 4.34 10.64
C PHE A 114 -3.61 3.50 11.60
N LEU A 115 -2.31 3.80 11.75
CA LEU A 115 -1.39 3.05 12.60
C LEU A 115 -1.19 3.74 13.94
N SER A 116 -1.15 2.96 15.03
CA SER A 116 -0.82 3.46 16.36
C SER A 116 0.65 3.88 16.46
N GLU A 117 1.00 4.67 17.48
CA GLU A 117 2.38 5.08 17.71
C GLU A 117 3.29 3.86 17.98
N ASP A 118 2.79 2.87 18.72
CA ASP A 118 3.50 1.61 18.97
C ASP A 118 3.80 0.85 17.67
N THR A 119 2.79 0.64 16.81
CA THR A 119 3.00 0.00 15.50
C THR A 119 4.01 0.75 14.65
N ARG A 120 3.94 2.09 14.61
CA ARG A 120 4.90 2.91 13.85
C ARG A 120 6.34 2.73 14.32
N HIS A 121 6.58 2.58 15.63
CA HIS A 121 7.92 2.31 16.17
C HIS A 121 8.44 0.91 15.84
N LYS A 122 7.54 -0.03 15.53
CA LYS A 122 7.88 -1.42 15.16
C LYS A 122 8.15 -1.58 13.65
N ILE A 123 7.96 -0.54 12.83
CA ILE A 123 8.23 -0.54 11.40
C ILE A 123 9.71 -0.20 11.13
N MET A 124 10.39 -1.10 10.42
CA MET A 124 11.80 -0.96 10.03
C MET A 124 11.92 -0.94 8.50
N VAL A 125 12.25 0.22 7.93
CA VAL A 125 12.50 0.35 6.49
C VAL A 125 13.95 -0.01 6.20
N LEU A 126 14.15 -1.13 5.50
CA LEU A 126 15.48 -1.70 5.27
C LEU A 126 16.10 -1.19 3.98
N GLY A 127 17.42 -0.96 4.02
CA GLY A 127 18.24 -0.59 2.86
C GLY A 127 18.66 -1.79 2.02
N SER A 128 19.76 -1.65 1.26
CA SER A 128 20.26 -2.69 0.37
C SER A 128 20.69 -3.98 1.08
N ASN A 129 21.02 -3.92 2.37
CA ASN A 129 21.41 -5.07 3.20
C ASN A 129 20.22 -5.83 3.81
N TRP A 130 19.00 -5.64 3.30
CA TRP A 130 17.78 -6.19 3.88
C TRP A 130 17.84 -7.71 4.10
N GLN A 131 18.45 -8.49 3.20
CA GLN A 131 18.61 -9.95 3.35
C GLN A 131 19.47 -10.34 4.55
N GLU A 132 20.52 -9.59 4.85
CA GLU A 132 21.36 -9.80 6.03
C GLU A 132 20.57 -9.50 7.31
N VAL A 133 19.84 -8.39 7.33
CA VAL A 133 19.01 -8.01 8.47
C VAL A 133 17.91 -9.04 8.75
N LEU A 134 17.26 -9.59 7.71
CA LEU A 134 16.28 -10.65 7.87
C LEU A 134 16.88 -11.93 8.47
N ARG A 135 18.05 -12.37 7.99
CA ARG A 135 18.77 -13.55 8.53
C ARG A 135 19.21 -13.40 9.98
N ASN A 136 19.45 -12.16 10.44
CA ASN A 136 19.75 -11.90 11.86
C ASN A 136 18.52 -12.08 12.77
N HIS A 137 17.31 -12.13 12.20
CA HIS A 137 16.05 -12.21 12.95
C HIS A 137 15.26 -13.49 12.71
N ILE A 138 15.50 -14.17 11.59
CA ILE A 138 14.78 -15.35 11.15
C ILE A 138 15.81 -16.39 10.74
N ASP A 139 15.70 -17.59 11.30
CA ASP A 139 16.55 -18.71 10.92
C ASP A 139 16.47 -18.94 9.39
N PRO A 140 17.61 -19.02 8.67
CA PRO A 140 17.62 -19.28 7.24
C PRO A 140 16.74 -20.46 6.81
N GLU A 141 16.64 -21.52 7.61
CA GLU A 141 15.82 -22.71 7.30
C GLU A 141 14.30 -22.41 7.27
N HIS A 142 13.89 -21.27 7.83
CA HIS A 142 12.50 -20.81 7.90
C HIS A 142 12.22 -19.59 7.02
N LEU A 143 13.25 -19.00 6.41
CA LEU A 143 13.15 -17.85 5.53
C LEU A 143 13.18 -18.31 4.06
N PRO A 144 12.19 -17.97 3.22
CA PRO A 144 12.22 -18.29 1.79
C PRO A 144 13.52 -17.87 1.12
N ALA A 145 14.02 -18.70 0.21
CA ALA A 145 15.27 -18.42 -0.51
C ALA A 145 15.22 -17.12 -1.32
N VAL A 146 14.05 -16.75 -1.86
CA VAL A 146 13.85 -15.44 -2.52
C VAL A 146 14.09 -14.25 -1.57
N TYR A 147 13.91 -14.45 -0.26
CA TYR A 147 14.17 -13.44 0.78
C TYR A 147 15.53 -13.60 1.46
N GLY A 148 16.42 -14.44 0.91
CA GLY A 148 17.79 -14.61 1.40
C GLY A 148 18.00 -15.73 2.41
N GLY A 149 17.02 -16.61 2.61
CA GLY A 149 17.17 -17.83 3.43
C GLY A 149 17.43 -19.09 2.61
N GLU A 150 17.03 -20.24 3.15
CA GLU A 150 17.25 -21.58 2.59
C GLU A 150 15.94 -22.34 2.31
N LEU A 151 14.79 -21.81 2.74
CA LEU A 151 13.50 -22.47 2.57
C LEU A 151 13.04 -22.41 1.10
N THR A 152 12.71 -23.58 0.54
CA THR A 152 12.07 -23.73 -0.77
C THR A 152 10.82 -24.60 -0.66
N ASP A 153 9.98 -24.60 -1.69
CA ASP A 153 8.95 -25.63 -1.85
C ASP A 153 9.57 -27.01 -2.17
N PRO A 154 8.79 -28.11 -2.06
CA PRO A 154 9.29 -29.47 -2.37
C PRO A 154 9.83 -29.65 -3.79
N ASP A 155 9.39 -28.81 -4.73
CA ASP A 155 9.86 -28.78 -6.12
C ASP A 155 11.08 -27.86 -6.33
N GLY A 156 11.59 -27.25 -5.26
CA GLY A 156 12.72 -26.33 -5.29
C GLY A 156 12.35 -24.88 -5.59
N ASP A 157 11.06 -24.49 -5.65
CA ASP A 157 10.67 -23.10 -5.88
C ASP A 157 11.14 -22.18 -4.73
N PRO A 158 12.06 -21.22 -4.98
CA PRO A 158 12.59 -20.32 -3.95
C PRO A 158 11.56 -19.30 -3.44
N CYS A 159 10.44 -19.13 -4.15
CA CYS A 159 9.37 -18.21 -3.76
C CYS A 159 8.38 -18.83 -2.78
N CYS A 160 8.48 -20.13 -2.51
CA CYS A 160 7.56 -20.86 -1.64
C CYS A 160 6.07 -20.63 -2.01
N ARG A 161 5.72 -20.71 -3.31
CA ARG A 161 4.38 -20.42 -3.84
C ARG A 161 3.29 -21.33 -3.28
N THR A 162 3.63 -22.50 -2.74
CA THR A 162 2.65 -23.33 -2.00
C THR A 162 2.18 -22.68 -0.69
N ARG A 163 2.90 -21.67 -0.19
CA ARG A 163 2.63 -20.96 1.07
C ARG A 163 2.42 -19.47 0.89
N ILE A 164 3.03 -18.86 -0.12
CA ILE A 164 3.05 -17.41 -0.35
C ILE A 164 2.46 -17.10 -1.72
N ASN A 165 1.29 -16.47 -1.73
CA ASN A 165 0.67 -15.99 -2.96
C ASN A 165 1.43 -14.74 -3.47
N GLN A 166 1.82 -14.76 -4.74
CA GLN A 166 2.61 -13.68 -5.38
C GLN A 166 1.72 -12.65 -6.12
N GLY A 167 0.41 -12.71 -5.92
CA GLY A 167 -0.57 -11.91 -6.63
C GLY A 167 -0.65 -12.24 -8.12
N GLY A 168 -0.98 -11.23 -8.93
CA GLY A 168 -1.13 -11.34 -10.37
C GLY A 168 -2.27 -10.46 -10.88
N GLN A 169 -2.34 -10.31 -12.20
CA GLN A 169 -3.47 -9.61 -12.81
C GLN A 169 -4.73 -10.46 -12.69
N VAL A 170 -5.80 -9.89 -12.12
CA VAL A 170 -7.09 -10.57 -12.02
C VAL A 170 -7.72 -10.66 -13.42
N PRO A 171 -8.05 -11.87 -13.93
CA PRO A 171 -8.71 -11.99 -15.22
C PRO A 171 -10.07 -11.29 -15.26
N LYS A 172 -10.38 -10.57 -16.34
CA LYS A 172 -11.63 -9.78 -16.50
C LYS A 172 -12.91 -10.56 -16.25
N ARG A 173 -12.91 -11.88 -16.50
CA ARG A 173 -14.06 -12.76 -16.24
C ARG A 173 -14.49 -12.81 -14.76
N TYR A 174 -13.63 -12.41 -13.83
CA TYR A 174 -13.94 -12.33 -12.40
C TYR A 174 -14.50 -10.97 -11.97
N TYR A 175 -14.60 -10.00 -12.89
CA TYR A 175 -15.04 -8.66 -12.55
C TYR A 175 -16.56 -8.68 -12.37
N ALA A 176 -17.03 -8.29 -11.19
CA ALA A 176 -18.45 -8.13 -10.92
C ALA A 176 -19.00 -6.77 -11.39
N ARG A 177 -18.11 -5.80 -11.64
CA ARG A 177 -18.41 -4.44 -12.11
C ARG A 177 -17.19 -3.87 -12.81
N ASP A 178 -17.41 -2.97 -13.77
CA ASP A 178 -16.33 -2.32 -14.52
C ASP A 178 -15.75 -1.09 -13.80
N PHE A 179 -16.53 -0.45 -12.93
CA PHE A 179 -16.10 0.71 -12.14
C PHE A 179 -16.83 0.81 -10.79
N ILE A 180 -16.29 1.61 -9.88
CA ILE A 180 -16.91 1.98 -8.60
C ILE A 180 -17.45 3.41 -8.74
N LYS A 181 -18.68 3.66 -8.26
CA LYS A 181 -19.21 5.03 -8.22
C LYS A 181 -18.45 5.82 -7.16
N VAL A 182 -17.80 6.90 -7.58
CA VAL A 182 -17.08 7.82 -6.70
C VAL A 182 -17.81 9.17 -6.71
N GLN A 183 -17.89 9.82 -5.55
CA GLN A 183 -18.35 11.21 -5.45
C GLN A 183 -17.19 12.15 -5.81
N TYR A 184 -17.48 13.17 -6.61
CA TYR A 184 -16.48 14.14 -7.05
C TYR A 184 -16.59 15.44 -6.25
N ASP A 185 -15.46 16.05 -5.95
CA ASP A 185 -15.39 17.26 -5.13
C ASP A 185 -15.80 18.51 -5.92
N GLN A 186 -15.57 18.52 -7.23
CA GLN A 186 -15.81 19.66 -8.09
C GLN A 186 -16.58 19.30 -9.35
N CYS A 187 -17.33 20.26 -9.88
CA CYS A 187 -18.03 20.15 -11.16
C CYS A 187 -17.94 21.49 -11.91
N VAL A 188 -17.43 21.47 -13.13
CA VAL A 188 -17.25 22.66 -13.98
C VAL A 188 -17.86 22.46 -15.35
N SER A 189 -18.30 23.55 -15.98
CA SER A 189 -18.75 23.55 -17.37
C SER A 189 -17.65 24.09 -18.28
N VAL A 190 -17.13 23.25 -19.16
CA VAL A 190 -16.16 23.64 -20.20
C VAL A 190 -16.94 23.98 -21.47
N GLY A 191 -17.00 25.27 -21.78
CA GLY A 191 -17.70 25.78 -22.96
C GLY A 191 -17.15 25.22 -24.27
N ARG A 192 -17.95 25.26 -25.33
CA ARG A 192 -17.49 24.91 -26.69
C ARG A 192 -16.31 25.79 -27.10
N GLY A 193 -15.31 25.22 -27.77
CA GLY A 193 -14.13 25.97 -28.19
C GLY A 193 -13.25 26.49 -27.05
N SER A 194 -13.47 26.01 -25.81
CA SER A 194 -12.82 26.54 -24.60
C SER A 194 -12.06 25.45 -23.83
N SER A 195 -11.29 25.85 -22.82
CA SER A 195 -10.63 24.96 -21.88
C SER A 195 -10.71 25.50 -20.46
N HIS A 196 -10.70 24.61 -19.49
CA HIS A 196 -10.60 24.94 -18.07
C HIS A 196 -9.23 24.48 -17.53
N GLN A 197 -8.59 25.29 -16.69
CA GLN A 197 -7.27 25.02 -16.12
C GLN A 197 -7.32 25.10 -14.60
N LEU A 198 -6.70 24.13 -13.94
CA LEU A 198 -6.49 24.08 -12.49
C LEU A 198 -4.99 24.17 -12.22
N GLU A 199 -4.60 25.06 -11.31
CA GLU A 199 -3.19 25.32 -11.01
C GLU A 199 -2.83 24.82 -9.61
N TYR A 200 -1.84 23.93 -9.54
CA TYR A 200 -1.28 23.39 -8.30
C TYR A 200 0.19 23.77 -8.20
N GLU A 201 0.50 24.59 -7.22
CA GLU A 201 1.87 25.03 -6.93
C GLU A 201 2.59 23.96 -6.10
N ILE A 202 3.53 23.28 -6.74
CA ILE A 202 4.33 22.21 -6.14
C ILE A 202 5.67 22.78 -5.70
N LEU A 203 5.85 22.86 -4.37
CA LEU A 203 7.08 23.36 -3.77
C LEU A 203 8.08 22.24 -3.44
N VAL A 204 7.58 21.01 -3.25
CA VAL A 204 8.37 19.85 -2.81
C VAL A 204 8.35 18.79 -3.90
N PRO A 205 9.47 18.59 -4.62
CA PRO A 205 9.61 17.46 -5.54
C PRO A 205 9.38 16.10 -4.85
N GLY A 206 8.80 15.16 -5.59
CA GLY A 206 8.48 13.81 -5.10
C GLY A 206 7.08 13.64 -4.53
N CYS A 207 6.25 14.69 -4.49
CA CYS A 207 4.82 14.53 -4.24
C CYS A 207 4.11 13.86 -5.44
N VAL A 208 2.94 13.30 -5.20
CA VAL A 208 2.10 12.70 -6.25
C VAL A 208 0.86 13.54 -6.44
N LEU A 209 0.64 13.98 -7.68
CA LEU A 209 -0.61 14.58 -8.12
C LEU A 209 -1.53 13.45 -8.60
N GLY A 210 -2.66 13.24 -7.92
CA GLY A 210 -3.69 12.27 -8.29
C GLY A 210 -4.94 12.97 -8.81
N TRP A 211 -5.61 12.39 -9.79
CA TRP A 211 -6.86 12.92 -10.33
C TRP A 211 -7.84 11.80 -10.67
N GLN A 212 -9.12 12.14 -10.62
CA GLN A 212 -10.19 11.35 -11.20
C GLN A 212 -11.25 12.29 -11.79
N PHE A 213 -11.81 11.95 -12.94
CA PHE A 213 -12.87 12.75 -13.55
C PHE A 213 -13.84 11.92 -14.40
N THR A 214 -15.03 12.47 -14.59
CA THR A 214 -16.04 12.01 -15.56
C THR A 214 -16.59 13.22 -16.30
N SER A 215 -17.13 13.00 -17.50
CA SER A 215 -17.74 14.06 -18.31
C SER A 215 -19.17 13.73 -18.72
N GLU A 216 -20.03 14.74 -18.75
CA GLU A 216 -21.30 14.71 -19.45
C GLU A 216 -21.17 15.43 -20.79
N GLY A 217 -21.91 14.98 -21.80
CA GLY A 217 -21.90 15.57 -23.14
C GLY A 217 -20.82 15.01 -24.07
N GLY A 218 -20.29 13.82 -23.78
CA GLY A 218 -19.33 13.10 -24.63
C GLY A 218 -17.90 13.15 -24.12
N ASP A 219 -16.94 12.93 -25.00
CA ASP A 219 -15.52 12.91 -24.67
C ASP A 219 -15.00 14.31 -24.29
N VAL A 220 -13.94 14.35 -23.48
CA VAL A 220 -13.24 15.57 -23.04
C VAL A 220 -11.73 15.39 -23.20
N GLY A 221 -11.02 16.44 -23.62
CA GLY A 221 -9.57 16.44 -23.63
C GLY A 221 -9.01 16.63 -22.23
N PHE A 222 -7.94 15.92 -21.88
CA PHE A 222 -7.24 16.12 -20.61
C PHE A 222 -5.73 15.98 -20.79
N GLY A 223 -4.97 16.87 -20.15
CA GLY A 223 -3.52 16.85 -20.12
C GLY A 223 -2.98 17.65 -18.92
N ILE A 224 -1.70 17.44 -18.61
CA ILE A 224 -1.00 18.11 -17.51
C ILE A 224 0.23 18.83 -18.05
N PHE A 225 0.37 20.08 -17.66
CA PHE A 225 1.47 20.95 -18.06
C PHE A 225 2.18 21.51 -16.84
N ILE A 226 3.35 22.09 -17.02
CA ILE A 226 4.06 22.83 -15.99
C ILE A 226 4.46 24.22 -16.50
N LYS A 227 4.31 25.23 -15.64
CA LYS A 227 4.72 26.61 -15.89
C LYS A 227 5.44 27.20 -14.67
N LYS A 228 6.14 28.32 -14.88
CA LYS A 228 6.96 28.97 -13.85
C LYS A 228 6.16 29.77 -12.82
N ASN A 229 5.21 30.59 -13.29
CA ASN A 229 4.49 31.54 -12.45
C ASN A 229 3.03 31.15 -12.29
N ARG A 230 2.51 31.26 -11.08
CA ARG A 230 1.09 31.05 -10.76
C ARG A 230 0.26 32.25 -11.20
N GLY A 231 -0.98 32.03 -11.64
CA GLY A 231 -1.96 33.09 -11.94
C GLY A 231 -1.81 33.74 -13.32
N GLU A 232 -0.69 33.57 -14.01
CA GLU A 232 -0.55 33.99 -15.41
C GLU A 232 -1.22 32.95 -16.32
N TRP A 233 -2.34 33.28 -16.95
CA TRP A 233 -2.98 32.36 -17.89
C TRP A 233 -2.09 32.16 -19.12
N MET A 234 -1.79 30.90 -19.45
CA MET A 234 -0.95 30.53 -20.58
C MET A 234 -1.69 29.56 -21.51
N LYS A 235 -1.43 29.70 -22.82
CA LYS A 235 -1.90 28.71 -23.81
C LYS A 235 -1.11 27.40 -23.63
N ALA A 236 -1.73 26.27 -23.94
CA ALA A 236 -1.10 24.95 -23.82
C ALA A 236 0.27 24.87 -24.51
N GLY A 237 0.39 25.37 -25.75
CA GLY A 237 1.66 25.36 -26.50
C GLY A 237 2.77 26.28 -25.97
N GLN A 238 2.51 27.04 -24.91
CA GLN A 238 3.52 27.87 -24.22
C GLN A 238 3.99 27.24 -22.90
N MET A 239 3.33 26.17 -22.45
CA MET A 239 3.67 25.46 -21.22
C MET A 239 4.44 24.18 -21.57
N LEU A 240 5.27 23.70 -20.64
CA LEU A 240 5.95 22.42 -20.82
C LEU A 240 4.96 21.29 -20.56
N GLU A 241 4.83 20.37 -21.50
CA GLU A 241 3.91 19.23 -21.38
C GLU A 241 4.51 18.15 -20.47
N VAL A 242 3.74 17.71 -19.48
CA VAL A 242 4.12 16.66 -18.54
C VAL A 242 3.33 15.39 -18.78
N LEU A 243 2.01 15.53 -19.01
CA LEU A 243 1.14 14.48 -19.51
C LEU A 243 0.49 14.97 -20.81
N PRO A 244 0.74 14.29 -21.94
CA PRO A 244 0.18 14.69 -23.22
C PRO A 244 -1.34 14.78 -23.21
N SER A 245 -1.85 15.84 -23.84
CA SER A 245 -3.28 16.04 -23.95
C SER A 245 -3.89 14.97 -24.85
N GLN A 246 -4.80 14.16 -24.31
CA GLN A 246 -5.53 13.13 -25.06
C GLN A 246 -7.03 13.30 -24.89
N ARG A 247 -7.82 12.70 -25.80
CA ARG A 247 -9.29 12.70 -25.73
C ARG A 247 -9.74 11.45 -25.00
N TYR A 248 -10.51 11.64 -23.93
CA TYR A 248 -10.99 10.56 -23.09
C TYR A 248 -12.51 10.44 -23.19
N ASN A 249 -13.01 9.21 -23.34
CA ASN A 249 -14.44 8.92 -23.34
C ASN A 249 -14.98 8.82 -21.90
N ALA A 250 -14.69 9.86 -21.10
CA ALA A 250 -14.95 9.88 -19.65
C ALA A 250 -16.45 9.90 -19.27
N HIS A 251 -17.35 9.93 -20.28
CA HIS A 251 -18.79 9.78 -20.16
C HIS A 251 -19.25 8.31 -20.11
N LEU A 252 -18.41 7.38 -20.56
CA LEU A 252 -18.67 5.94 -20.53
C LEU A 252 -18.08 5.31 -19.28
N VAL A 253 -16.82 5.65 -18.99
CA VAL A 253 -16.05 5.14 -17.86
C VAL A 253 -15.29 6.32 -17.26
N PRO A 254 -15.37 6.55 -15.95
CA PRO A 254 -14.51 7.54 -15.30
C PRO A 254 -13.04 7.31 -15.58
N GLU A 255 -12.29 8.40 -15.73
CA GLU A 255 -10.84 8.35 -15.90
C GLU A 255 -10.16 8.68 -14.57
N ASP A 256 -9.14 7.93 -14.20
CA ASP A 256 -8.27 8.24 -13.08
C ASP A 256 -6.80 8.14 -13.48
N GLY A 257 -5.96 8.81 -12.73
CA GLY A 257 -4.53 8.76 -12.94
C GLY A 257 -3.77 9.43 -11.82
N SER A 258 -2.46 9.24 -11.85
CA SER A 258 -1.56 9.98 -10.98
C SER A 258 -0.21 10.17 -11.65
N LEU A 259 0.53 11.15 -11.14
CA LEU A 259 1.82 11.57 -11.64
C LEU A 259 2.72 11.93 -10.45
N THR A 260 3.97 11.47 -10.46
CA THR A 260 4.98 11.97 -9.52
C THR A 260 5.53 13.30 -10.03
N CYS A 261 5.38 14.36 -9.25
CA CYS A 261 5.91 15.67 -9.57
C CYS A 261 7.43 15.69 -9.29
N THR A 262 8.24 15.55 -10.33
CA THR A 262 9.71 15.42 -10.23
C THR A 262 10.41 16.76 -10.03
N GLU A 263 9.77 17.85 -10.41
CA GLU A 263 10.29 19.21 -10.31
C GLU A 263 9.29 20.13 -9.58
N ALA A 264 9.82 21.17 -8.94
CA ALA A 264 9.02 22.23 -8.36
C ALA A 264 8.51 23.18 -9.46
N GLY A 265 7.28 23.66 -9.32
CA GLY A 265 6.64 24.54 -10.29
C GLY A 265 5.13 24.50 -10.21
N VAL A 266 4.45 25.20 -11.12
CA VAL A 266 2.98 25.23 -11.16
C VAL A 266 2.50 24.20 -12.17
N TYR A 267 1.95 23.10 -11.67
CA TYR A 267 1.33 22.06 -12.48
C TYR A 267 -0.08 22.50 -12.86
N VAL A 268 -0.39 22.42 -14.15
CA VAL A 268 -1.65 22.86 -14.73
C VAL A 268 -2.39 21.66 -15.28
N LEU A 269 -3.46 21.24 -14.60
CA LEU A 269 -4.38 20.25 -15.15
C LEU A 269 -5.37 20.96 -16.05
N ARG A 270 -5.47 20.52 -17.30
CA ARG A 270 -6.25 21.20 -18.33
C ARG A 270 -7.32 20.29 -18.90
N PHE A 271 -8.58 20.65 -18.70
CA PHE A 271 -9.71 20.08 -19.43
C PHE A 271 -9.95 20.86 -20.71
N ASP A 272 -9.86 20.19 -21.85
CA ASP A 272 -9.96 20.78 -23.18
C ASP A 272 -11.26 20.38 -23.88
N ASN A 273 -12.00 21.39 -24.34
CA ASN A 273 -13.17 21.22 -25.21
C ASN A 273 -13.02 22.10 -26.47
N THR A 274 -11.79 22.37 -26.90
CA THR A 274 -11.52 23.29 -28.01
C THR A 274 -11.93 22.72 -29.37
N TYR A 275 -12.06 21.41 -29.47
CA TYR A 275 -12.49 20.69 -30.66
C TYR A 275 -14.02 20.57 -30.79
N SER A 276 -14.80 20.85 -29.74
CA SER A 276 -16.27 20.77 -29.82
C SER A 276 -16.86 22.04 -30.41
N ILE A 277 -17.70 21.86 -31.43
CA ILE A 277 -18.33 22.97 -32.17
C ILE A 277 -19.71 23.35 -31.58
N PHE A 278 -20.44 22.36 -31.04
CA PHE A 278 -21.84 22.54 -30.65
C PHE A 278 -22.13 22.37 -29.16
N GLN A 279 -21.30 21.62 -28.43
CA GLN A 279 -21.63 21.17 -27.08
C GLN A 279 -20.61 21.67 -26.04
N SER A 280 -21.11 22.20 -24.94
CA SER A 280 -20.35 22.34 -23.69
C SER A 280 -20.27 20.99 -22.99
N LYS A 281 -19.22 20.77 -22.20
CA LYS A 281 -19.01 19.56 -21.41
C LYS A 281 -19.12 19.90 -19.94
N ARG A 282 -19.91 19.17 -19.17
CA ARG A 282 -19.85 19.26 -17.70
C ARG A 282 -18.86 18.21 -17.22
N VAL A 283 -17.83 18.63 -16.52
CA VAL A 283 -16.76 17.75 -16.03
C VAL A 283 -16.82 17.75 -14.51
N SER A 284 -17.03 16.57 -13.94
CA SER A 284 -17.00 16.36 -12.50
C SER A 284 -15.69 15.66 -12.15
N PHE A 285 -14.93 16.18 -11.19
CA PHE A 285 -13.57 15.71 -10.90
C PHE A 285 -13.15 15.91 -9.44
N SER A 286 -12.14 15.16 -9.04
CA SER A 286 -11.39 15.28 -7.79
C SER A 286 -9.90 15.28 -8.12
N VAL A 287 -9.13 16.14 -7.45
CA VAL A 287 -7.68 16.25 -7.62
C VAL A 287 -7.04 16.40 -6.25
N GLU A 288 -6.04 15.57 -5.97
CA GLU A 288 -5.37 15.51 -4.68
C GLU A 288 -3.85 15.61 -4.88
N VAL A 289 -3.17 16.29 -3.95
CA VAL A 289 -1.70 16.34 -3.89
C VAL A 289 -1.23 15.57 -2.67
N LEU A 290 -0.56 14.45 -2.92
CA LEU A 290 -0.10 13.53 -1.89
C LEU A 290 1.37 13.79 -1.58
N LEU A 291 1.65 14.20 -0.35
CA LEU A 291 2.99 14.55 0.11
C LEU A 291 3.74 13.31 0.66
N PRO A 292 5.07 13.25 0.49
CA PRO A 292 5.88 12.20 1.09
C PRO A 292 5.95 12.33 2.62
N SER A 293 5.93 11.21 3.35
CA SER A 293 6.11 11.18 4.80
C SER A 293 7.57 11.44 5.18
N ARG A 294 7.80 12.39 6.10
CA ARG A 294 9.12 12.68 6.66
C ARG A 294 9.67 11.55 7.53
N ASP A 295 8.79 10.77 8.14
CA ASP A 295 9.11 9.73 9.15
C ASP A 295 9.65 8.44 8.53
N SER A 296 9.61 8.30 7.20
CA SER A 296 9.96 7.07 6.48
C SER A 296 11.46 6.95 6.14
N GLN A 297 12.27 7.96 6.49
CA GLN A 297 13.71 7.95 6.27
C GLN A 297 14.43 7.45 7.54
N SER A 298 14.51 6.14 7.76
CA SER A 298 15.33 5.59 8.85
C SER A 298 16.80 5.50 8.44
N HIS A 299 17.68 6.14 9.21
CA HIS A 299 19.13 5.93 9.17
C HIS A 299 19.47 4.47 9.55
N PRO A 300 20.51 3.85 8.94
CA PRO A 300 20.97 2.55 9.39
C PRO A 300 21.56 2.68 10.80
N GLU A 301 20.96 2.01 11.79
CA GLU A 301 21.57 1.84 13.10
C GLU A 301 22.85 1.01 12.95
N THR A 302 24.00 1.66 13.06
CA THR A 302 25.25 0.98 13.42
C THR A 302 25.08 0.44 14.83
N SER A 303 25.03 -0.89 14.93
CA SER A 303 25.06 -1.66 16.16
C SER A 303 26.24 -1.23 17.06
N ARG A 304 25.95 -0.48 18.13
CA ARG A 304 26.88 -0.34 19.25
C ARG A 304 26.79 -1.58 20.11
N THR A 305 27.75 -2.49 19.94
CA THR A 305 28.03 -3.54 20.92
C THR A 305 28.40 -2.91 22.26
N SER A 306 27.50 -2.98 23.25
CA SER A 306 27.81 -2.64 24.64
C SER A 306 28.57 -3.81 25.28
N ASN A 307 29.89 -3.72 25.30
CA ASN A 307 30.72 -4.52 26.19
C ASN A 307 30.51 -4.06 27.64
N HIS A 308 29.61 -4.70 28.37
CA HIS A 308 29.62 -4.63 29.83
C HIS A 308 30.49 -5.77 30.39
N LYS A 309 31.75 -5.45 30.70
CA LYS A 309 32.53 -6.20 31.70
C LYS A 309 31.92 -5.94 33.08
N ALA A 310 31.55 -7.02 33.77
CA ALA A 310 31.21 -6.98 35.19
C ALA A 310 32.47 -6.65 36.04
N PRO A 311 32.36 -5.86 37.11
CA PRO A 311 33.45 -5.70 38.06
C PRO A 311 33.46 -6.87 39.05
N ILE A 312 34.64 -7.46 39.21
CA ILE A 312 34.97 -8.39 40.29
C ILE A 312 35.17 -7.55 41.55
N SER A 313 34.35 -7.77 42.57
CA SER A 313 34.60 -7.30 43.93
C SER A 313 35.38 -8.36 44.72
N GLN A 314 36.44 -7.88 45.38
CA GLN A 314 37.26 -8.59 46.36
C GLN A 314 36.46 -8.98 47.60
#